data_AF-A0A9W6RBS8-F1
#
_entry.id   AF-A0A9W6RBS8-F1
#
_cell.length_a   1.000
_cell.length_b   1.000
_cell.length_c   1.000
_cell.angle_alpha   90.00
_cell.angle_beta   90.00
_cell.angle_gamma   90.00
#
_symmetry.space_group_name_H-M   'P 1'
#
loop_
_entity.id
_entity.type
_entity.pdbx_description
1 polymer ?
#
loop_
_entity_poly.entity_id
_entity_poly.type
_entity_poly.pdbx_seq_one_letter_code
_entity_poly.pdbx_strand_id
1 'polypeptide(L)' 'MARASTSTERGWLAEVRAEEKVLRDAQERKAARTVAGHSTDATECAQLLEMLGLYPGQDREV' A
#
# COMPACT_ATOMS: atom_id res chain seq x y z
N MET A 1 4.71 -9.73 -37.94
CA MET A 1 3.66 -9.18 -37.04
C MET A 1 3.92 -9.68 -35.63
N ALA A 2 4.46 -8.85 -34.72
CA ALA A 2 4.81 -9.26 -33.35
C ALA A 2 4.42 -8.20 -32.30
N ARG A 3 3.32 -7.47 -32.53
CA ARG A 3 2.91 -6.34 -31.68
C ARG A 3 1.69 -6.64 -30.79
N ALA A 4 1.00 -7.76 -31.04
CA ALA A 4 -0.22 -8.15 -30.31
C ALA A 4 0.09 -8.75 -28.93
N SER A 5 1.12 -9.59 -28.80
CA SER A 5 1.44 -10.31 -27.55
C SER A 5 1.75 -9.36 -26.39
N THR A 6 2.58 -8.35 -26.63
CA THR A 6 2.99 -7.39 -25.59
C THR A 6 1.86 -6.53 -25.03
N SER A 7 0.78 -6.33 -25.79
CA SER A 7 -0.33 -5.48 -25.35
C SER A 7 -1.24 -6.20 -24.36
N THR A 8 -1.50 -7.47 -24.60
CA THR A 8 -2.28 -8.34 -23.72
C THR A 8 -1.50 -8.63 -22.43
N GLU A 9 -0.20 -8.89 -22.53
CA GLU A 9 0.68 -9.10 -21.37
C GLU A 9 0.77 -7.85 -20.49
N ARG A 10 0.86 -6.65 -21.09
CA ARG A 10 0.82 -5.39 -20.34
C ARG A 10 -0.51 -5.15 -19.63
N GLY A 11 -1.64 -5.53 -20.25
CA GLY A 11 -2.97 -5.42 -19.65
C GLY A 11 -3.14 -6.34 -18.44
N TRP A 12 -2.73 -7.59 -18.59
CA TRP A 12 -2.78 -8.57 -17.49
C TRP A 12 -1.86 -8.20 -16.32
N LEU A 13 -0.63 -7.72 -16.60
CA LEU A 13 0.27 -7.20 -15.57
C LEU A 13 -0.27 -5.93 -14.89
N ALA A 14 -1.05 -5.10 -15.59
CA ALA A 14 -1.69 -3.92 -15.00
C ALA A 14 -2.81 -4.33 -14.04
N GLU A 15 -3.60 -5.34 -14.39
CA GLU A 15 -4.67 -5.89 -13.56
C GLU A 15 -4.12 -6.55 -12.29
N VAL A 16 -3.09 -7.40 -12.41
CA VAL A 16 -2.41 -8.02 -11.25
C VAL A 16 -1.81 -6.95 -10.33
N ARG A 17 -1.16 -5.91 -10.86
CA ARG A 17 -0.62 -4.82 -10.03
C ARG A 17 -1.71 -4.01 -9.33
N ALA A 18 -2.88 -3.85 -9.94
CA ALA A 18 -4.01 -3.17 -9.31
C ALA A 18 -4.55 -3.98 -8.12
N GLU A 19 -4.69 -5.30 -8.27
CA GLU A 19 -5.08 -6.19 -7.18
C GLU A 19 -4.05 -6.20 -6.04
N GLU A 20 -2.75 -6.28 -6.38
CA GLU A 20 -1.68 -6.21 -5.39
C GLU A 20 -1.67 -4.89 -4.63
N LYS A 21 -1.96 -3.76 -5.29
CA LYS A 21 -2.09 -2.47 -4.63
C LYS A 21 -3.23 -2.47 -3.61
N VAL A 22 -4.40 -3.01 -3.97
CA VAL A 22 -5.56 -3.08 -3.05
C VAL A 22 -5.24 -3.93 -1.82
N LEU A 23 -4.57 -5.08 -2.01
CA LEU A 23 -4.16 -5.96 -0.92
C LEU A 23 -3.09 -5.30 -0.04
N ARG A 24 -2.13 -4.61 -0.66
CA ARG A 24 -1.09 -3.84 0.03
C ARG A 24 -1.71 -2.73 0.88
N ASP A 25 -2.58 -1.90 0.32
CA ASP A 25 -3.27 -0.82 1.03
C ASP A 25 -4.10 -1.38 2.22
N ALA A 26 -4.74 -2.55 2.04
CA ALA A 26 -5.48 -3.20 3.12
C ALA A 26 -4.57 -3.69 4.24
N GLN A 27 -3.41 -4.26 3.90
CA GLN A 27 -2.43 -4.74 4.87
C GLN A 27 -1.76 -3.58 5.62
N GLU A 28 -1.46 -2.48 4.93
CA GLU A 28 -0.91 -1.26 5.52
C GLU A 28 -1.88 -0.64 6.53
N ARG A 29 -3.17 -0.53 6.18
CA ARG A 29 -4.21 -0.09 7.12
C ARG A 29 -4.32 -0.99 8.35
N LYS A 30 -4.18 -2.31 8.17
CA LYS A 30 -4.19 -3.27 9.28
C LYS A 30 -2.97 -3.09 10.17
N ALA A 31 -1.78 -2.97 9.59
CA ALA A 31 -0.54 -2.75 10.33
C ALA A 31 -0.59 -1.44 11.13
N ALA A 32 -1.08 -0.35 10.53
CA ALA A 32 -1.21 0.93 11.21
C ALA A 32 -2.12 0.85 12.45
N ARG A 33 -3.27 0.17 12.33
CA ARG A 33 -4.20 -0.06 13.45
C ARG A 33 -3.58 -0.93 14.54
N THR A 34 -2.83 -1.96 14.15
CA THR A 34 -2.14 -2.83 15.11
C THR A 34 -1.09 -2.04 15.89
N VAL A 35 -0.24 -1.26 15.23
CA VAL A 35 0.77 -0.40 15.89
C VAL A 35 0.10 0.61 16.83
N ALA A 36 -0.95 1.28 16.38
CA ALA A 36 -1.70 2.22 17.21
C ALA A 36 -2.38 1.56 18.42
N GLY A 37 -2.82 0.31 18.31
CA GLY A 37 -3.41 -0.44 19.42
C GLY A 37 -2.40 -0.96 20.44
N HIS A 38 -1.14 -1.13 20.03
CA HIS A 38 -0.06 -1.63 20.91
C HIS A 38 0.83 -0.53 21.47
N SER A 39 0.86 0.64 20.85
CA SER A 39 1.67 1.76 21.33
C SER A 39 0.98 2.50 22.47
N THR A 40 1.73 2.78 23.53
CA THR A 40 1.25 3.53 24.69
C THR A 40 1.56 5.03 24.62
N ASP A 41 2.39 5.44 23.67
CA ASP A 41 2.80 6.82 23.45
C ASP A 41 2.49 7.27 22.01
N ALA A 42 1.81 8.39 21.87
CA ALA A 42 1.38 8.89 20.56
C ALA A 42 2.56 9.32 19.66
N THR A 43 3.67 9.75 20.25
CA THR A 43 4.87 10.17 19.53
C THR A 43 5.64 8.95 19.03
N GLU A 44 5.80 7.94 19.88
CA GLU A 44 6.40 6.65 19.52
C GLU A 44 5.58 5.96 18.43
N CYS A 45 4.25 5.94 18.56
CA CYS A 45 3.35 5.43 17.52
C CYS A 45 3.60 6.11 16.18
N ALA A 46 3.68 7.44 16.17
CA ALA A 46 3.94 8.21 14.95
C ALA A 46 5.30 7.87 14.32
N GLN A 47 6.35 7.72 15.13
CA GLN A 47 7.68 7.32 14.66
C GLN A 47 7.71 5.90 14.09
N LEU A 48 7.00 4.96 14.73
CA LEU A 48 6.89 3.59 14.25
C LEU A 48 6.12 3.51 12.94
N LEU A 49 5.03 4.28 12.80
CA LEU A 49 4.29 4.37 11.54
C LEU A 49 5.14 5.01 10.45
N GLU A 50 5.92 6.05 10.76
CA GLU A 50 6.89 6.66 9.85
C GLU A 50 7.92 5.65 9.34
N MET A 51 8.55 4.91 10.25
CA MET A 51 9.54 3.88 9.91
C MET A 51 8.99 2.78 9.00
N LEU A 52 7.71 2.45 9.17
CA LEU A 52 7.02 1.44 8.36
C LEU A 52 6.43 2.01 7.06
N GLY A 53 6.52 3.33 6.84
CA GLY A 53 5.88 4.00 5.70
C GLY A 53 4.35 4.06 5.77
N LEU A 54 3.77 3.91 6.96
CA LEU A 54 2.33 3.78 7.21
C LEU A 54 1.68 5.10 7.65
N TYR A 55 2.05 6.22 7.04
CA TYR A 55 1.53 7.52 7.43
C TYR A 55 0.03 7.66 7.17
N PRO A 56 -0.78 8.14 8.14
CA PRO A 56 -2.20 8.41 7.95
C PRO A 56 -2.52 9.62 7.03
N GLY A 57 -1.57 10.07 6.21
CA GLY A 57 -1.71 11.28 5.37
C GLY A 57 -1.27 11.13 3.92
N GLN A 58 -0.89 9.93 3.47
CA GLN A 58 -0.38 9.73 2.09
C GLN A 58 -1.48 9.37 1.08
N ASP A 59 -2.72 9.14 1.54
CA ASP A 59 -3.88 9.01 0.66
C ASP A 59 -4.52 10.38 0.41
N ARG A 60 -3.78 11.30 -0.23
CA ARG A 60 -4.36 12.43 -0.97
C ARG A 60 -3.33 13.06 -1.92
N GLU A 61 -2.94 12.32 -2.95
CA GLU A 61 -2.65 12.97 -4.23
C GLU A 61 -3.87 12.78 -5.14
N VAL A 62 -4.29 13.91 -5.72
CA VAL A 62 -5.52 14.20 -6.48
C VAL A 62 -5.73 13.37 -7.74
#